data_AF-A0A0J1G861-F1
#
_entry.id   AF-A0A0J1G861-F1
#
_cell.length_a   1.000
_cell.length_b   1.000
_cell.length_c   1.000
_cell.angle_alpha   90.00
_cell.angle_beta   90.00
_cell.angle_gamma   90.00
#
_symmetry.space_group_name_H-M   'P 1'
#
loop_
_entity.id
_entity.type
_entity.pdbx_description
1 polymer ?
#
loop_
_entity_poly.entity_id
_entity_poly.type
_entity_poly.pdbx_seq_one_letter_code
_entity_poly.pdbx_strand_id
1 'polypeptide(L)'
;MGLEKIAEYKKQMGITTAELSEKSGVPLGTLNKILSGATKDPKLETLKAVSRVLGLTLDDFDDLEDNENDNTATACIEPTYDDMQQLIARNGNKLTTDEKMLLIKLLSEL
;
A
#
# COMPACT_ATOMS: atom_id res chain seq x y z
N MET A 1 0.14 -17.38 2.00
CA MET A 1 0.60 -16.06 1.60
C MET A 1 -0.33 -15.60 0.51
N GLY A 2 -0.70 -14.32 0.54
CA GLY A 2 -1.61 -13.62 -0.36
C GLY A 2 -1.12 -13.47 -1.81
N LEU A 3 -0.44 -14.49 -2.37
CA LEU A 3 0.20 -14.43 -3.68
C LEU A 3 -0.80 -14.41 -4.84
N GLU A 4 -2.07 -14.77 -4.61
CA GLU A 4 -3.14 -14.64 -5.63
C GLU A 4 -3.38 -13.18 -6.01
N LYS A 5 -3.13 -12.23 -5.09
CA LYS A 5 -3.24 -10.79 -5.34
C LYS A 5 -2.35 -10.33 -6.48
N ILE A 6 -1.22 -10.99 -6.74
CA ILE A 6 -0.35 -10.69 -7.89
C ILE A 6 -1.12 -10.84 -9.20
N ALA A 7 -1.94 -11.88 -9.34
CA ALA A 7 -2.73 -12.12 -10.55
C ALA A 7 -3.84 -11.06 -10.72
N GLU A 8 -4.48 -10.68 -9.62
CA GLU A 8 -5.55 -9.69 -9.58
C GLU A 8 -5.06 -8.29 -9.94
N TYR A 9 -4.02 -7.80 -9.27
CA TYR A 9 -3.45 -6.48 -9.52
C TYR A 9 -2.83 -6.37 -10.91
N LYS A 10 -2.18 -7.44 -11.39
CA LYS A 10 -1.68 -7.48 -12.77
C LYS A 10 -2.82 -7.29 -13.79
N LYS A 11 -3.98 -7.91 -13.55
CA LYS A 11 -5.18 -7.76 -14.39
C LYS A 11 -5.78 -6.37 -14.29
N GLN A 12 -5.84 -5.78 -13.09
CA GLN A 12 -6.30 -4.41 -12.88
C GLN A 12 -5.41 -3.37 -13.60
N MET A 13 -4.09 -3.59 -13.59
CA MET A 13 -3.12 -2.74 -14.30
C MET A 13 -3.07 -3.01 -15.81
N GLY A 14 -3.74 -4.06 -16.31
CA GLY A 14 -3.76 -4.41 -17.74
C GLY A 14 -2.41 -4.85 -18.31
N ILE A 15 -1.46 -5.26 -17.47
CA ILE A 15 -0.12 -5.68 -17.91
C ILE A 15 -0.04 -7.20 -18.09
N THR A 16 0.81 -7.66 -18.99
CA THR A 16 1.07 -9.10 -19.18
C THR A 16 2.09 -9.63 -18.18
N THR A 17 2.17 -10.96 -18.02
CA THR A 17 3.24 -11.57 -17.19
C THR A 17 4.63 -11.31 -17.78
N ALA A 18 4.72 -11.18 -19.10
CA ALA A 18 5.96 -10.82 -19.78
C ALA A 18 6.41 -9.39 -19.43
N GLU A 19 5.48 -8.43 -19.45
CA GLU A 19 5.78 -7.06 -19.02
C GLU A 19 6.09 -6.97 -17.53
N LEU A 20 5.39 -7.74 -16.68
CA LEU A 20 5.73 -7.83 -15.26
C LEU A 20 7.15 -8.39 -15.08
N SER A 21 7.55 -9.39 -15.86
CA SER A 21 8.90 -9.95 -15.86
C SER A 21 9.95 -8.91 -16.24
N GLU A 22 9.71 -8.16 -17.31
CA GLU A 22 10.62 -7.11 -17.79
C GLU A 22 10.76 -5.97 -16.77
N LYS A 23 9.64 -5.49 -16.21
CA LYS A 23 9.61 -4.38 -15.25
C LYS A 23 10.18 -4.75 -13.88
N SER A 24 9.93 -5.98 -13.41
CA SER A 24 10.41 -6.44 -12.10
C SER A 24 11.83 -7.00 -12.14
N GLY A 25 12.33 -7.39 -13.31
CA GLY A 25 13.58 -8.14 -13.43
C GLY A 25 13.48 -9.58 -12.93
N VAL A 26 12.29 -10.04 -12.55
CA VAL A 26 12.04 -11.43 -12.15
C VAL A 26 11.82 -12.28 -13.40
N PRO A 27 12.49 -13.44 -13.55
CA PRO A 27 12.31 -14.29 -14.72
C PRO A 27 10.86 -14.74 -14.92
N LEU A 28 10.39 -14.75 -16.16
CA LEU A 28 9.03 -15.16 -16.54
C LEU A 28 8.66 -16.55 -15.99
N GLY A 29 9.60 -17.50 -16.04
CA GLY A 29 9.40 -18.84 -15.49
C GLY A 29 9.18 -18.85 -13.98
N THR A 30 9.81 -17.93 -13.26
CA THR A 30 9.62 -17.75 -11.81
C THR A 30 8.24 -17.16 -11.53
N LEU A 31 7.85 -16.10 -12.24
CA LEU A 31 6.52 -15.52 -12.10
C LEU A 31 5.40 -16.52 -12.42
N ASN A 32 5.55 -17.33 -13.47
CA ASN A 32 4.57 -18.37 -13.80
C ASN A 32 4.45 -19.42 -12.69
N LYS A 33 5.55 -19.82 -12.05
CA LYS A 33 5.51 -20.76 -10.91
C LYS A 33 4.84 -20.16 -9.68
N ILE A 34 5.03 -18.87 -9.43
CA ILE A 34 4.37 -18.14 -8.35
C ILE A 34 2.86 -18.06 -8.63
N LEU A 35 2.49 -17.60 -9.83
CA LEU A 35 1.09 -17.44 -10.25
C LEU A 35 0.33 -18.77 -10.35
N SER A 36 1.01 -19.88 -10.66
CA SER A 36 0.41 -21.21 -10.67
C SER A 36 0.36 -21.87 -9.29
N GLY A 37 0.83 -21.20 -8.22
CA GLY A 37 0.94 -21.75 -6.87
C GLY A 37 2.01 -22.83 -6.67
N ALA A 38 2.86 -23.06 -7.68
CA ALA A 38 3.96 -24.03 -7.58
C ALA A 38 5.09 -23.54 -6.67
N THR A 39 5.27 -22.22 -6.58
CA THR A 39 6.16 -21.58 -5.60
C THR A 39 5.31 -20.92 -4.53
N LYS A 40 5.22 -21.58 -3.37
CA LYS A 40 4.51 -21.06 -2.21
C LYS A 40 5.33 -20.03 -1.43
N ASP A 41 6.66 -20.17 -1.43
CA ASP A 41 7.59 -19.30 -0.71
C ASP A 41 8.62 -18.66 -1.66
N PRO A 42 8.27 -17.59 -2.38
CA PRO A 42 9.23 -16.83 -3.17
C PRO A 42 10.24 -16.11 -2.26
N LYS A 43 11.45 -15.87 -2.77
CA LYS A 43 12.46 -15.08 -2.04
C LYS A 43 11.98 -13.65 -1.81
N LEU A 44 12.38 -13.06 -0.69
CA LEU A 44 12.05 -11.67 -0.34
C LEU A 44 12.38 -10.68 -1.45
N GLU A 45 13.53 -10.84 -2.12
CA GLU A 45 13.92 -9.99 -3.25
C GLU A 45 12.96 -10.10 -4.44
N THR A 46 12.47 -11.31 -4.72
CA THR A 46 11.45 -11.54 -5.77
C THR A 46 10.15 -10.86 -5.40
N LEU A 47 9.70 -11.00 -4.15
CA LEU A 47 8.47 -10.37 -3.67
C LEU A 47 8.55 -8.84 -3.76
N LYS A 48 9.65 -8.25 -3.28
CA LYS A 48 9.93 -6.80 -3.36
C LYS A 48 9.94 -6.26 -4.78
N ALA A 49 10.55 -7.00 -5.70
CA ALA A 49 10.61 -6.60 -7.10
C ALA A 49 9.22 -6.57 -7.75
N VAL A 50 8.39 -7.57 -7.46
CA VAL A 50 7.01 -7.65 -7.97
C VAL A 50 6.13 -6.58 -7.32
N SER A 51 6.21 -6.41 -6.00
CA SER A 51 5.40 -5.45 -5.23
C SER A 51 5.62 -4.03 -5.75
N ARG A 52 6.88 -3.65 -5.99
CA ARG A 52 7.26 -2.33 -6.51
C ARG A 52 6.64 -2.01 -7.87
N VAL A 53 6.49 -3.01 -8.75
CA VAL A 53 5.87 -2.82 -10.06
C VAL A 53 4.35 -2.74 -9.95
N LEU A 54 3.77 -3.52 -9.05
CA LEU A 54 2.32 -3.56 -8.82
C LEU A 54 1.82 -2.43 -7.92
N GLY A 55 2.71 -1.62 -7.35
CA GLY A 55 2.33 -0.58 -6.39
C GLY A 55 1.86 -1.14 -5.04
N LEU A 56 2.28 -2.37 -4.72
CA LEU A 56 1.95 -3.09 -3.49
C LEU A 56 3.10 -3.02 -2.49
N THR A 57 2.75 -3.13 -1.22
CA THR A 57 3.67 -3.40 -0.13
C THR A 57 3.94 -4.90 -0.01
N LEU A 58 4.85 -5.29 0.89
CA LEU A 58 5.05 -6.71 1.19
C LEU A 58 3.93 -7.27 2.07
N ASP A 59 3.32 -6.40 2.87
CA ASP A 59 2.22 -6.72 3.79
C ASP A 59 0.97 -7.17 3.01
N ASP A 60 0.78 -6.60 1.81
CA ASP A 60 -0.28 -7.02 0.90
C ASP A 60 -0.23 -8.53 0.58
N PHE A 61 0.93 -9.19 0.67
CA PHE A 61 1.06 -10.63 0.41
C PHE A 61 1.06 -11.49 1.67
N ASP A 62 0.88 -10.92 2.86
CA ASP A 62 0.74 -11.70 4.09
C ASP A 62 -0.71 -12.21 4.23
N ASP A 63 -0.89 -13.39 4.83
CA ASP A 63 -2.22 -14.00 5.11
C ASP A 63 -2.82 -13.44 6.40
N LEU A 64 -2.46 -12.23 6.81
CA LEU A 64 -3.12 -11.57 7.94
C LEU A 64 -4.56 -11.28 7.50
N GLU A 65 -5.46 -12.17 7.91
CA GLU A 65 -6.91 -12.07 7.76
C GLU A 65 -7.35 -10.60 7.79
N ASP A 66 -7.98 -10.14 6.71
CA ASP A 66 -8.67 -8.85 6.56
C ASP A 66 -8.42 -7.83 7.68
N ASN A 67 -7.20 -7.30 7.75
CA ASN A 67 -7.03 -6.01 8.39
C ASN A 67 -7.16 -5.00 7.28
N GLU A 68 -8.37 -4.46 7.12
CA GLU A 68 -8.70 -3.27 6.32
C GLU A 68 -7.96 -2.00 6.83
N ASN A 69 -6.70 -2.12 7.27
CA ASN A 69 -6.01 -1.12 8.10
C ASN A 69 -4.48 -1.07 7.91
N ASP A 70 -3.93 -1.26 6.71
CA ASP A 70 -2.59 -0.72 6.43
C ASP A 70 -2.55 0.08 5.12
N ASN A 71 -2.73 1.39 5.30
CA ASN A 71 -2.81 2.39 4.26
C ASN A 71 -1.40 2.86 3.84
N THR A 72 -0.82 2.28 2.78
CA THR A 72 0.18 3.00 1.98
C THR A 72 0.09 2.74 0.46
N ALA A 73 -0.99 3.22 -0.18
CA ALA A 73 -0.95 4.17 -1.32
C ALA A 73 -2.26 4.19 -2.16
N THR A 74 -3.00 5.31 -2.04
CA THR A 74 -3.77 5.98 -3.10
C THR A 74 -5.01 5.27 -3.69
N ALA A 75 -6.08 5.22 -2.90
CA ALA A 75 -7.46 5.42 -3.36
C ALA A 75 -8.19 6.29 -2.30
N CYS A 76 -9.37 6.84 -2.59
CA CYS A 76 -10.06 7.84 -1.75
C CYS A 76 -10.35 7.35 -0.32
N ILE A 77 -9.39 7.48 0.60
CA ILE A 77 -9.59 7.18 2.01
C ILE A 77 -9.91 8.50 2.69
N GLU A 78 -11.14 8.64 3.19
CA GLU A 78 -11.46 9.75 4.07
C GLU A 78 -10.59 9.62 5.33
N PRO A 79 -9.80 10.66 5.69
CA PRO A 79 -8.89 10.59 6.82
C PRO A 79 -9.67 10.30 8.10
N THR A 80 -9.20 9.33 8.89
CA THR A 80 -9.85 9.01 10.16
C THR A 80 -9.59 10.12 11.18
N TYR A 81 -10.37 10.12 12.27
CA TYR A 81 -10.15 11.07 13.36
C TYR A 81 -8.75 10.92 13.98
N ASP A 82 -8.23 9.69 14.09
CA ASP A 82 -6.89 9.42 14.64
C ASP A 82 -5.80 10.01 13.74
N ASP A 83 -5.90 9.83 12.43
CA ASP A 83 -4.99 10.44 11.44
C ASP A 83 -4.97 11.97 11.58
N MET A 84 -6.16 12.56 11.78
CA MET A 84 -6.31 14.00 11.96
C MET A 84 -5.66 14.47 13.28
N GLN A 85 -5.83 13.71 14.37
CA GLN A 85 -5.18 13.99 15.66
C GLN A 85 -3.66 13.93 15.55
N GLN A 86 -3.12 12.91 14.89
CA GLN A 86 -1.68 12.78 14.68
C GLN A 86 -1.13 13.93 13.82
N LEU A 87 -1.86 14.33 12.78
CA LEU A 87 -1.47 15.43 11.90
C LEU A 87 -1.43 16.76 12.66
N ILE A 88 -2.45 17.03 13.47
CA ILE A 88 -2.52 18.23 14.33
C ILE A 88 -1.41 18.18 15.39
N ALA A 89 -1.14 17.04 16.03
CA ALA A 89 -0.08 16.92 17.02
C ALA A 89 1.32 17.15 16.39
N ARG A 90 1.56 16.59 15.21
CA ARG A 90 2.85 16.70 14.51
C ARG A 90 3.14 18.12 14.06
N ASN A 91 2.14 18.78 13.48
CA ASN A 91 2.31 20.12 12.93
C ASN A 91 2.04 21.20 13.97
N GLY A 92 1.28 20.89 15.03
CA GLY A 92 0.86 21.77 16.12
C GLY A 92 2.02 22.49 16.80
N ASN A 93 3.20 21.88 16.87
CA ASN A 93 4.39 22.52 17.44
C ASN A 93 4.95 23.65 16.57
N LYS A 94 4.55 23.75 15.30
CA LYS A 94 4.95 24.80 14.36
C LYS A 94 3.96 25.97 14.29
N LEU A 95 2.76 25.82 14.85
CA LEU A 95 1.77 26.90 14.87
C LEU A 95 2.00 27.84 16.07
N THR A 96 1.84 29.13 15.81
CA THR A 96 1.77 30.16 16.83
C THR A 96 0.51 30.01 17.69
N THR A 97 0.49 30.69 18.83
CA THR A 97 -0.66 30.67 19.75
C THR A 97 -1.94 31.16 19.06
N ASP A 98 -1.84 32.20 18.23
CA ASP A 98 -2.99 32.78 17.54
C ASP A 98 -3.54 31.83 16.47
N GLU A 99 -2.67 31.16 15.72
CA GLU A 99 -3.08 30.19 14.71
C GLU A 99 -3.74 28.95 15.35
N LYS A 100 -3.26 28.53 16.52
CA LYS A 100 -3.90 27.46 17.32
C LYS A 100 -5.29 27.88 17.78
N MET A 101 -5.46 29.10 18.27
CA MET A 101 -6.76 29.61 18.68
C MET A 101 -7.74 29.73 17.51
N LEU A 102 -7.28 30.18 16.35
CA LEU A 102 -8.10 30.24 15.13
C LEU A 102 -8.57 28.85 14.70
N LEU A 103 -7.68 27.84 14.75
CA LEU A 103 -8.05 26.47 14.42
C LEU A 103 -9.12 25.93 15.37
N ILE A 104 -8.97 26.15 16.68
CA ILE A 104 -9.97 25.74 17.68
C ILE A 104 -11.32 26.43 17.43
N LYS A 105 -11.29 27.74 17.12
CA LYS A 105 -12.51 28.50 16.85
C LYS A 105 -13.24 27.98 15.62
N LEU A 106 -12.53 27.77 14.51
CA LEU A 106 -13.11 27.21 13.28
C LEU A 106 -13.76 25.85 13.54
N LEU A 107 -13.08 24.96 14.25
CA LEU A 107 -13.61 23.63 14.57
C LEU A 107 -14.81 23.66 15.53
N SER A 108 -14.97 24.73 16.31
CA SER A 108 -16.12 24.91 17.22
C SER A 108 -17.36 25.50 16.53
N GLU A 109 -17.20 26.04 15.31
CA GLU A 109 -18.26 26.68 14.52
C GLU A 109 -18.82 25.77 13.41
N LEU A 110 -18.23 24.59 13.19
CA LEU A 110 -18.81 23.51 12.38
C LEU A 110 -19.94 22.80 13.13
#